data_AF-A0A521MR36-F1
#
_entry.id   AF-A0A521MR36-F1
#
_cell.length_a   1.000
_cell.length_b   1.000
_cell.length_c   1.000
_cell.angle_alpha   90.00
_cell.angle_beta   90.00
_cell.angle_gamma   90.00
#
_symmetry.space_group_name_H-M   'P 1'
#
loop_
_entity.id
_entity.type
_entity.pdbx_description
1 polymer ?
#
loop_
_entity_poly.entity_id
_entity_poly.type
_entity_poly.pdbx_seq_one_letter_code
_entity_poly.pdbx_strand_id
1 'polypeptide(L)'
;MTQDVETVASELDCASYYPLMDDIYGATEMRGEICVTTSGDFVNVRAFPPGTNLSVVLENWVIGGDIYLVTGSEWFVVGPRDQVESVHEVVVDSSPPTSEKPPPAAETTENARVTDCMQLVSSAVAMSITDRDIFDESLPQLEYTAPGFSELIERPSIRDVTEKLVGVDPSSPGFASQLSVIGPDVREFCRSAGG
;
A
#
# COMPACT_ATOMS: atom_id res chain seq x y z
N MET A 1 8.51 21.44 -3.38
CA MET A 1 7.08 21.13 -3.60
C MET A 1 7.00 19.63 -3.68
N THR A 2 6.29 18.98 -2.77
CA THR A 2 5.98 17.55 -2.92
C THR A 2 5.14 17.43 -4.19
N GLN A 3 5.64 16.69 -5.15
CA GLN A 3 4.94 16.47 -6.42
C GLN A 3 3.70 15.65 -6.12
N ASP A 4 2.55 16.10 -6.62
CA ASP A 4 1.29 15.42 -6.35
C ASP A 4 1.23 14.08 -7.09
N VAL A 5 0.69 13.05 -6.44
CA VAL A 5 0.51 11.72 -7.05
C VAL A 5 -0.25 11.84 -8.36
N GLU A 6 -1.26 12.71 -8.38
CA GLU A 6 -2.10 13.01 -9.54
C GLU A 6 -1.28 13.54 -10.73
N THR A 7 -0.19 14.28 -10.48
CA THR A 7 0.70 14.81 -11.53
C THR A 7 1.55 13.71 -12.16
N VAL A 8 2.03 12.76 -11.36
CA VAL A 8 2.81 11.63 -11.87
C VAL A 8 1.89 10.64 -12.60
N ALA A 9 0.70 10.42 -12.04
CA ALA A 9 -0.29 9.51 -12.61
C ALA A 9 -0.95 10.05 -13.89
N SER A 10 -1.01 11.36 -14.09
CA SER A 10 -1.53 11.95 -15.34
C SER A 10 -0.66 11.70 -16.57
N GLU A 11 0.61 11.32 -16.37
CA GLU A 11 1.55 11.00 -17.46
C GLU A 11 1.47 9.53 -17.91
N LEU A 12 0.63 8.72 -17.24
CA LEU A 12 0.41 7.33 -17.55
C LEU A 12 -0.85 7.17 -18.44
N ASP A 13 -0.83 6.19 -19.35
CA ASP A 13 -1.97 5.86 -20.22
C ASP A 13 -3.03 5.03 -19.49
N CYS A 14 -3.60 5.57 -18.42
CA CYS A 14 -4.53 4.85 -17.56
C CYS A 14 -5.94 4.82 -18.14
N ALA A 15 -6.47 3.61 -18.33
CA ALA A 15 -7.89 3.39 -18.58
C ALA A 15 -8.73 3.59 -17.31
N SER A 16 -8.15 3.34 -16.13
CA SER A 16 -8.80 3.60 -14.84
C SER A 16 -7.79 3.87 -13.74
N TYR A 17 -8.23 4.67 -12.76
CA TYR A 17 -7.45 5.07 -11.59
C TYR A 17 -8.13 4.58 -10.31
N TYR A 18 -7.34 4.04 -9.41
CA TYR A 18 -7.78 3.57 -8.11
C TYR A 18 -6.96 4.24 -7.02
N PRO A 19 -7.52 5.25 -6.31
CA PRO A 19 -6.78 5.97 -5.29
C PRO A 19 -6.47 5.06 -4.12
N LEU A 20 -5.31 5.28 -3.53
CA LEU A 20 -4.85 4.65 -2.32
C LEU A 20 -4.58 5.72 -1.28
N MET A 21 -5.29 5.62 -0.16
CA MET A 21 -5.13 6.51 0.97
C MET A 21 -3.82 6.18 1.67
N ASP A 22 -3.75 5.04 2.33
CA ASP A 22 -2.57 4.62 3.09
C ASP A 22 -2.21 3.17 2.76
N ASP A 23 -0.92 2.83 2.85
CA ASP A 23 -0.52 1.43 2.76
C ASP A 23 -1.00 0.72 4.02
N ILE A 24 -1.85 -0.28 3.84
CA ILE A 24 -2.33 -1.12 4.92
C ILE A 24 -1.25 -2.11 5.40
N TYR A 25 -0.11 -2.18 4.71
CA TYR A 25 0.97 -3.11 4.99
C TYR A 25 2.25 -2.45 5.54
N GLY A 26 2.23 -1.14 5.82
CA GLY A 26 3.44 -0.42 6.25
C GLY A 26 3.20 0.78 7.15
N ALA A 27 4.14 1.01 8.08
CA ALA A 27 4.08 2.05 9.11
C ALA A 27 4.16 3.50 8.60
N THR A 28 4.67 3.70 7.39
CA THR A 28 4.81 5.03 6.76
C THR A 28 3.50 5.45 6.09
N GLU A 29 3.03 6.65 6.42
CA GLU A 29 1.90 7.28 5.73
C GLU A 29 2.24 7.46 4.26
N MET A 30 1.26 7.29 3.39
CA MET A 30 1.46 7.48 1.96
C MET A 30 0.24 8.13 1.33
N ARG A 31 0.33 8.42 0.05
CA ARG A 31 -0.78 8.55 -0.88
C ARG A 31 -0.37 7.84 -2.16
N GLY A 32 -1.31 7.31 -2.90
CA GLY A 32 -0.96 6.61 -4.11
C GLY A 32 -2.13 6.40 -5.02
N GLU A 33 -1.82 5.82 -6.17
CA GLU A 33 -2.80 5.40 -7.15
C GLU A 33 -2.34 4.08 -7.76
N ILE A 34 -3.30 3.22 -8.08
CA ILE A 34 -3.11 2.12 -9.02
C ILE A 34 -3.73 2.57 -10.34
N CYS A 35 -2.87 2.76 -11.32
CA CYS A 35 -3.25 2.96 -12.71
C CYS A 35 -3.39 1.59 -13.36
N VAL A 36 -4.54 1.34 -13.97
CA VAL A 36 -4.71 0.23 -14.92
C VAL A 36 -4.60 0.82 -16.31
N THR A 37 -3.56 0.45 -17.05
CA THR A 37 -3.29 1.00 -18.38
C THR A 37 -4.32 0.53 -19.41
N THR A 38 -4.38 1.16 -20.57
CA THR A 38 -5.22 0.70 -21.70
C THR A 38 -4.85 -0.72 -22.17
N SER A 39 -3.60 -1.15 -21.98
CA SER A 39 -3.14 -2.54 -22.24
C SER A 39 -3.55 -3.53 -21.14
N GLY A 40 -4.07 -3.06 -20.01
CA GLY A 40 -4.46 -3.86 -18.86
C GLY A 40 -3.35 -4.11 -17.85
N ASP A 41 -2.21 -3.42 -17.97
CA ASP A 41 -1.11 -3.52 -17.03
C ASP A 41 -1.35 -2.67 -15.78
N PHE A 42 -0.71 -3.05 -14.68
CA PHE A 42 -0.78 -2.31 -13.42
C PHE A 42 0.46 -1.46 -13.21
N VAL A 43 0.24 -0.17 -12.98
CA VAL A 43 1.28 0.79 -12.59
C VAL A 43 0.90 1.39 -11.24
N ASN A 44 1.81 1.28 -10.27
CA ASN A 44 1.62 1.78 -8.93
C ASN A 44 2.39 3.09 -8.75
N VAL A 45 1.69 4.17 -8.45
CA VAL A 45 2.28 5.45 -8.07
C VAL A 45 2.13 5.61 -6.56
N ARG A 46 3.20 5.98 -5.87
CA ARG A 46 3.23 6.17 -4.41
C ARG A 46 4.00 7.43 -4.07
N ALA A 47 3.45 8.27 -3.21
CA ALA A 47 4.11 9.43 -2.64
C ALA A 47 4.04 9.38 -1.11
N PHE A 48 5.05 9.96 -0.46
CA PHE A 48 5.28 9.87 0.97
C PHE A 48 5.55 11.26 1.55
N PRO A 49 5.39 11.42 2.88
CA PRO A 49 5.79 12.65 3.55
C PRO A 49 7.28 12.98 3.35
N PRO A 50 7.64 14.27 3.39
CA PRO A 50 9.04 14.69 3.33
C PRO A 50 9.96 14.02 4.35
N GLY A 51 11.14 13.62 3.89
CA GLY A 51 12.14 12.92 4.70
C GLY A 51 11.93 11.41 4.81
N THR A 52 10.92 10.85 4.15
CA THR A 52 10.74 9.39 4.07
C THR A 52 11.91 8.74 3.33
N ASN A 53 12.49 7.70 3.94
CA ASN A 53 13.52 6.90 3.29
C ASN A 53 12.86 5.83 2.38
N LEU A 54 12.81 6.10 1.08
CA LEU A 54 12.18 5.20 0.11
C LEU A 54 12.82 3.81 0.06
N SER A 55 14.10 3.67 0.43
CA SER A 55 14.75 2.34 0.49
C SER A 55 14.06 1.40 1.47
N VAL A 56 13.60 1.91 2.62
CA VAL A 56 12.86 1.11 3.62
C VAL A 56 11.54 0.64 3.02
N VAL A 57 10.82 1.53 2.35
CA VAL A 57 9.50 1.21 1.78
C VAL A 57 9.62 0.19 0.64
N LEU A 58 10.62 0.35 -0.23
CA LEU A 58 10.83 -0.49 -1.41
C LEU A 58 11.30 -1.92 -1.11
N GLU A 59 11.70 -2.22 0.14
CA GLU A 59 12.09 -3.58 0.54
C GLU A 59 10.95 -4.59 0.31
N ASN A 60 9.70 -4.19 0.56
CA ASN A 60 8.52 -5.06 0.44
C ASN A 60 7.93 -5.11 -0.98
N TRP A 61 8.48 -4.35 -1.93
CA TRP A 61 7.94 -4.30 -3.30
C TRP A 61 8.54 -5.37 -4.20
N VAL A 62 7.77 -5.88 -5.17
CA VAL A 62 8.32 -6.77 -6.19
C VAL A 62 8.88 -5.92 -7.33
N ILE A 63 10.21 -5.92 -7.49
CA ILE A 63 10.93 -5.21 -8.55
C ILE A 63 11.93 -6.18 -9.17
N GLY A 64 12.03 -6.19 -10.50
CA GLY A 64 12.81 -7.17 -11.25
C GLY A 64 11.99 -7.89 -12.32
N GLY A 65 12.68 -8.56 -13.25
CA GLY A 65 12.04 -9.14 -14.43
C GLY A 65 11.49 -8.04 -15.34
N ASP A 66 10.20 -8.08 -15.63
CA ASP A 66 9.51 -7.10 -16.48
C ASP A 66 8.97 -5.89 -15.68
N ILE A 67 9.20 -5.85 -14.37
CA ILE A 67 8.76 -4.77 -13.48
C ILE A 67 9.93 -3.85 -13.14
N TYR A 68 9.74 -2.57 -13.46
CA TYR A 68 10.71 -1.50 -13.31
C TYR A 68 10.24 -0.45 -12.31
N LEU A 69 11.22 0.31 -11.80
CA LEU A 69 11.08 1.35 -10.81
C LEU A 69 11.62 2.66 -11.38
N VAL A 70 10.88 3.75 -11.15
CA VAL A 70 11.35 5.14 -11.25
C VAL A 70 11.07 5.83 -9.92
N THR A 71 12.01 6.64 -9.44
CA THR A 71 11.90 7.31 -8.13
C THR A 71 12.15 8.81 -8.25
N GLY A 72 11.36 9.60 -7.54
CA GLY A 72 11.70 10.97 -7.17
C GLY A 72 12.27 11.04 -5.74
N SER A 73 12.25 12.23 -5.14
CA SER A 73 12.74 12.42 -3.76
C SER A 73 11.83 11.80 -2.70
N GLU A 74 10.52 11.81 -2.92
CA GLU A 74 9.47 11.42 -1.95
C GLU A 74 8.39 10.55 -2.61
N TRP A 75 8.62 10.07 -3.82
CA TRP A 75 7.65 9.28 -4.56
C TRP A 75 8.36 8.23 -5.41
N PHE A 76 7.63 7.19 -5.80
CA PHE A 76 8.07 6.21 -6.77
C PHE A 76 6.92 5.72 -7.65
N VAL A 77 7.29 5.18 -8.81
CA VAL A 77 6.42 4.47 -9.73
C VAL A 77 6.98 3.08 -9.99
N VAL A 78 6.13 2.06 -9.87
CA VAL A 78 6.47 0.66 -10.17
C VAL A 78 5.50 0.11 -11.21
N GLY A 79 6.00 -0.46 -12.29
CA GLY A 79 5.18 -1.03 -13.37
C GLY A 79 6.03 -1.56 -14.52
N PRO A 80 5.41 -1.89 -15.67
CA PRO A 80 6.14 -2.26 -16.89
C PRO A 80 7.11 -1.17 -17.33
N ARG A 81 8.19 -1.57 -18.02
CA ARG A 81 9.28 -0.67 -18.42
C ARG A 81 8.82 0.55 -19.20
N ASP A 82 8.04 0.31 -20.25
CA ASP A 82 7.54 1.34 -21.16
C ASP A 82 6.69 2.39 -20.43
N GLN A 83 5.91 1.95 -19.44
CA GLN A 83 5.06 2.83 -18.64
C GLN A 83 5.86 3.68 -17.64
N VAL A 84 6.90 3.12 -17.00
CA VAL A 84 7.73 3.92 -16.09
C VAL A 84 8.73 4.80 -16.83
N GLU A 85 9.13 4.42 -18.05
CA GLU A 85 10.00 5.21 -18.91
C GLU A 85 9.32 6.52 -19.35
N SER A 86 8.02 6.50 -19.67
CA SER A 86 7.28 7.74 -19.97
C SER A 86 7.27 8.72 -18.80
N VAL A 87 7.13 8.23 -17.57
CA VAL A 87 7.20 9.06 -16.36
C VAL A 87 8.58 9.71 -16.23
N HIS A 88 9.66 8.97 -16.49
CA HIS A 88 11.02 9.50 -16.43
C HIS A 88 11.25 10.65 -17.43
N GLU A 89 10.71 10.52 -18.64
CA GLU A 89 10.86 11.53 -19.71
C GLU A 89 10.18 12.86 -19.39
N VAL A 90 9.08 12.83 -18.63
CA VAL A 90 8.28 14.02 -18.33
C VAL A 90 8.59 14.62 -16.96
N VAL A 91 8.84 13.77 -15.95
CA VAL A 91 8.99 14.22 -14.57
C VAL A 91 10.45 14.57 -14.30
N VAL A 92 10.69 15.87 -14.16
CA VAL A 92 12.00 16.45 -13.81
C VAL A 92 12.52 15.86 -12.50
N ASP A 93 13.83 15.59 -12.45
CA ASP A 93 14.55 15.02 -11.30
C ASP A 93 14.14 13.58 -10.90
N SER A 94 13.44 12.88 -11.79
CA SER A 94 13.23 11.43 -11.65
C SER A 94 14.52 10.64 -11.93
N SER A 95 14.68 9.53 -11.22
CA SER A 95 15.75 8.57 -11.52
C SER A 95 15.48 7.84 -12.85
N PRO A 96 16.52 7.38 -13.55
CA PRO A 96 16.33 6.51 -14.71
C PRO A 96 15.61 5.21 -14.33
N PRO A 97 14.78 4.65 -15.23
CA PRO A 97 14.13 3.36 -14.99
C PRO A 97 15.13 2.26 -14.65
N THR A 98 14.87 1.54 -13.56
CA THR A 98 15.72 0.45 -13.08
C THR A 98 14.91 -0.76 -12.66
N SER A 99 15.46 -1.96 -12.86
CA SER A 99 14.92 -3.22 -12.32
C SER A 99 15.61 -3.61 -11.00
N GLU A 100 16.45 -2.72 -10.46
CA GLU A 100 17.18 -2.93 -9.20
C GLU A 100 16.56 -2.09 -8.08
N LYS A 101 16.42 -2.70 -6.90
CA LYS A 101 16.06 -1.96 -5.69
C LYS A 101 17.25 -1.16 -5.18
N PRO A 102 17.01 0.00 -4.56
CA PRO A 102 18.06 0.64 -3.77
C PRO A 102 18.53 -0.31 -2.65
N PRO A 103 19.77 -0.15 -2.15
CA PRO A 103 20.26 -0.95 -1.03
C PRO A 103 19.29 -0.87 0.16
N PRO A 104 19.04 -1.99 0.86
CA PRO A 104 18.14 -2.02 2.00
C PRO A 104 18.63 -1.05 3.07
N ALA A 105 17.68 -0.41 3.75
CA ALA A 105 17.94 0.54 4.80
C ALA A 105 17.25 0.07 6.07
N ALA A 106 17.93 0.20 7.21
CA ALA A 106 17.34 -0.24 8.47
C ALA A 106 16.11 0.61 8.81
N GLU A 107 14.97 -0.07 8.96
CA GLU A 107 13.79 0.51 9.58
C GLU A 107 14.04 0.74 11.07
N THR A 108 13.46 1.79 11.65
CA THR A 108 13.49 1.98 13.11
C THR A 108 12.72 0.85 13.79
N THR A 109 13.12 0.43 15.00
CA THR A 109 12.39 -0.60 15.76
C THR A 109 10.90 -0.28 15.93
N GLU A 110 10.55 0.99 16.10
CA GLU A 110 9.16 1.44 16.20
C GLU A 110 8.38 1.20 14.90
N ASN A 111 8.88 1.70 13.76
CA ASN A 111 8.24 1.47 12.47
C ASN A 111 8.15 -0.02 12.12
N ALA A 112 9.20 -0.82 12.37
CA ALA A 112 9.16 -2.27 12.12
C ALA A 112 8.03 -2.94 12.90
N ARG A 113 7.87 -2.61 14.19
CA ARG A 113 6.77 -3.12 15.03
C ARG A 113 5.39 -2.69 14.51
N VAL A 114 5.26 -1.44 14.08
CA VAL A 114 3.99 -0.93 13.52
C VAL A 114 3.70 -1.65 12.19
N THR A 115 4.69 -1.81 11.32
CA THR A 115 4.60 -2.55 10.05
C THR A 115 4.16 -4.00 10.29
N ASP A 116 4.78 -4.72 11.23
CA ASP A 116 4.41 -6.09 11.59
C ASP A 116 2.94 -6.19 12.06
N CYS A 117 2.53 -5.27 12.93
CA CYS A 117 1.14 -5.19 13.39
C CYS A 117 0.18 -4.90 12.22
N MET A 118 0.52 -3.94 11.36
CA MET A 118 -0.32 -3.58 10.21
C MET A 118 -0.47 -4.76 9.25
N GLN A 119 0.61 -5.51 8.97
CA GLN A 119 0.54 -6.71 8.14
C GLN A 119 -0.34 -7.79 8.75
N LEU A 120 -0.25 -8.02 10.06
CA LEU A 120 -1.11 -8.96 10.78
C LEU A 120 -2.59 -8.55 10.71
N VAL A 121 -2.88 -7.30 11.07
CA VAL A 121 -4.24 -6.74 11.09
C VAL A 121 -4.85 -6.76 9.69
N SER A 122 -4.10 -6.32 8.67
CA SER A 122 -4.57 -6.30 7.28
C SER A 122 -4.82 -7.70 6.74
N SER A 123 -3.97 -8.68 7.09
CA SER A 123 -4.21 -10.09 6.75
C SER A 123 -5.48 -10.62 7.39
N ALA A 124 -5.72 -10.29 8.67
CA ALA A 124 -6.91 -10.70 9.39
C ALA A 124 -8.18 -10.02 8.85
N VAL A 125 -8.12 -8.74 8.49
CA VAL A 125 -9.23 -8.04 7.82
C VAL A 125 -9.51 -8.67 6.46
N ALA A 126 -8.50 -8.94 5.64
CA ALA A 126 -8.67 -9.62 4.36
C ALA A 126 -9.27 -11.02 4.53
N MET A 127 -8.86 -11.76 5.57
CA MET A 127 -9.43 -13.05 5.93
C MET A 127 -10.90 -12.92 6.34
N SER A 128 -11.27 -11.89 7.12
CA SER A 128 -12.67 -11.64 7.51
C SER A 128 -13.62 -11.41 6.33
N ILE A 129 -13.07 -10.97 5.18
CA ILE A 129 -13.79 -10.72 3.93
C ILE A 129 -13.83 -11.99 3.06
N THR A 130 -12.71 -12.72 2.97
CA THR A 130 -12.53 -13.82 2.01
C THR A 130 -12.81 -15.21 2.57
N ASP A 131 -12.63 -15.41 3.87
CA ASP A 131 -12.84 -16.67 4.58
C ASP A 131 -13.28 -16.43 6.04
N ARG A 132 -14.58 -16.17 6.21
CA ARG A 132 -15.15 -15.77 7.49
C ARG A 132 -15.02 -16.86 8.56
N ASP A 133 -15.14 -18.12 8.18
CA ASP A 133 -15.06 -19.24 9.13
C ASP A 133 -13.65 -19.34 9.73
N ILE A 134 -12.60 -19.27 8.90
CA ILE A 134 -11.21 -19.25 9.40
C ILE A 134 -10.93 -18.01 10.24
N PHE A 135 -11.48 -16.86 9.85
CA PHE A 135 -11.35 -15.64 10.62
C PHE A 135 -11.94 -15.77 12.03
N ASP A 136 -13.17 -16.27 12.15
CA ASP A 136 -13.85 -16.43 13.42
C ASP A 136 -13.13 -17.45 14.33
N GLU A 137 -12.55 -18.51 13.76
CA GLU A 137 -11.68 -19.46 14.49
C GLU A 137 -10.36 -18.83 14.96
N SER A 138 -9.81 -17.90 14.18
CA SER A 138 -8.53 -17.23 14.47
C SER A 138 -8.66 -16.06 15.44
N LEU A 139 -9.86 -15.55 15.66
CA LEU A 139 -10.13 -14.34 16.44
C LEU A 139 -9.52 -14.38 17.86
N PRO A 140 -9.59 -15.48 18.64
CA PRO A 140 -8.95 -15.52 19.96
C PRO A 140 -7.44 -15.35 19.92
N GLN A 141 -6.77 -15.89 18.89
CA GLN A 141 -5.33 -15.75 18.72
C GLN A 141 -4.97 -14.33 18.25
N LEU A 142 -5.78 -13.75 17.36
CA LEU A 142 -5.61 -12.37 16.92
C LEU A 142 -5.75 -11.39 18.08
N GLU A 143 -6.73 -11.58 18.96
CA GLU A 143 -6.92 -10.77 20.17
C GLU A 143 -5.75 -10.92 21.15
N TYR A 144 -5.16 -12.12 21.25
CA TYR A 144 -3.97 -12.32 22.06
C TYR A 144 -2.72 -11.62 21.49
N THR A 145 -2.52 -11.68 20.17
CA THR A 145 -1.34 -11.09 19.51
C THR A 145 -1.47 -9.59 19.28
N ALA A 146 -2.70 -9.09 19.10
CA ALA A 146 -3.03 -7.69 18.90
C ALA A 146 -4.25 -7.33 19.79
N PRO A 147 -4.05 -7.06 21.09
CA PRO A 147 -5.13 -6.71 22.00
C PRO A 147 -5.95 -5.50 21.50
N GLY A 148 -7.28 -5.62 21.55
CA GLY A 148 -8.21 -4.64 21.01
C GLY A 148 -8.56 -4.84 19.53
N PHE A 149 -8.05 -5.89 18.89
CA PHE A 149 -8.36 -6.20 17.48
C PHE A 149 -9.87 -6.38 17.26
N SER A 150 -10.57 -7.06 18.17
CA SER A 150 -12.02 -7.24 18.08
C SER A 150 -12.78 -5.91 18.12
N GLU A 151 -12.29 -4.92 18.88
CA GLU A 151 -12.89 -3.58 18.90
C GLU A 151 -12.58 -2.80 17.62
N LEU A 152 -11.39 -2.99 17.05
CA LEU A 152 -10.97 -2.38 15.79
C LEU A 152 -11.90 -2.81 14.64
N ILE A 153 -12.09 -4.12 14.43
CA ILE A 153 -12.87 -4.65 13.31
C ILE A 153 -14.36 -4.27 13.38
N GLU A 154 -14.89 -4.03 14.58
CA GLU A 154 -16.27 -3.60 14.80
C GLU A 154 -16.46 -2.08 14.63
N ARG A 155 -15.38 -1.32 14.42
CA ARG A 155 -15.50 0.11 14.11
C ARG A 155 -16.31 0.30 12.83
N PRO A 156 -17.29 1.23 12.81
CA PRO A 156 -18.12 1.46 11.62
C PRO A 156 -17.31 1.71 10.35
N SER A 157 -16.20 2.46 10.43
CA SER A 157 -15.31 2.73 9.30
C SER A 157 -14.73 1.46 8.67
N ILE A 158 -14.37 0.47 9.50
CA ILE A 158 -13.81 -0.80 9.05
C ILE A 158 -14.92 -1.74 8.58
N ARG A 159 -15.99 -1.88 9.36
CA ARG A 159 -17.12 -2.75 9.02
C ARG A 159 -17.78 -2.36 7.69
N ASP A 160 -18.00 -1.07 7.46
CA ASP A 160 -18.60 -0.59 6.21
C ASP A 160 -17.73 -0.87 4.98
N VAL A 161 -16.39 -0.91 5.14
CA VAL A 161 -15.45 -1.26 4.07
C VAL A 161 -15.42 -2.77 3.86
N THR A 162 -15.33 -3.57 4.93
CA THR A 162 -15.30 -5.04 4.81
C THR A 162 -16.58 -5.59 4.18
N GLU A 163 -17.75 -5.08 4.57
CA GLU A 163 -19.04 -5.45 3.99
C GLU A 163 -19.11 -5.17 2.48
N LYS A 164 -18.57 -4.02 2.02
CA LYS A 164 -18.52 -3.66 0.59
C LYS A 164 -17.58 -4.54 -0.22
N LEU A 165 -16.59 -5.13 0.42
CA LEU A 165 -15.57 -5.95 -0.22
C LEU A 165 -15.95 -7.43 -0.31
N VAL A 166 -17.03 -7.87 0.35
CA VAL A 166 -17.52 -9.26 0.26
C VAL A 166 -17.88 -9.59 -1.20
N GLY A 167 -17.25 -10.63 -1.74
CA GLY A 167 -17.45 -11.08 -3.12
C GLY A 167 -16.74 -10.25 -4.18
N VAL A 168 -15.97 -9.22 -3.79
CA VAL A 168 -15.03 -8.52 -4.68
C VAL A 168 -13.77 -9.37 -4.82
N ASP A 169 -13.24 -9.47 -6.05
CA ASP A 169 -12.00 -10.19 -6.32
C ASP A 169 -10.81 -9.55 -5.56
N PRO A 170 -10.16 -10.28 -4.62
CA PRO A 170 -9.03 -9.75 -3.84
C PRO A 170 -7.81 -9.36 -4.68
N SER A 171 -7.71 -9.88 -5.90
CA SER A 171 -6.64 -9.53 -6.84
C SER A 171 -6.92 -8.25 -7.64
N SER A 172 -8.14 -7.71 -7.55
CA SER A 172 -8.50 -6.50 -8.28
C SER A 172 -7.92 -5.23 -7.63
N PRO A 173 -7.52 -4.22 -8.43
CA PRO A 173 -7.06 -2.93 -7.88
C PRO A 173 -8.15 -2.19 -7.09
N GLY A 174 -9.42 -2.45 -7.41
CA GLY A 174 -10.57 -1.94 -6.64
C GLY A 174 -10.60 -2.46 -5.20
N PHE A 175 -10.23 -3.73 -4.99
CA PHE A 175 -10.13 -4.30 -3.64
C PHE A 175 -9.07 -3.58 -2.81
N ALA A 176 -7.85 -3.45 -3.35
CA ALA A 176 -6.76 -2.76 -2.67
C ALA A 176 -7.09 -1.28 -2.37
N SER A 177 -7.73 -0.60 -3.32
CA SER A 177 -8.17 0.80 -3.15
C SER A 177 -9.17 0.99 -2.03
N GLN A 178 -10.23 0.18 -1.99
CA GLN A 178 -11.21 0.25 -0.90
C GLN A 178 -10.59 -0.13 0.44
N LEU A 179 -9.71 -1.14 0.47
CA LEU A 179 -9.05 -1.56 1.69
C LEU A 179 -8.09 -0.49 2.21
N SER A 180 -7.44 0.30 1.35
CA SER A 180 -6.57 1.41 1.77
C SER A 180 -7.28 2.48 2.61
N VAL A 181 -8.61 2.59 2.50
CA VAL A 181 -9.42 3.56 3.25
C VAL A 181 -9.31 3.33 4.76
N ILE A 182 -9.14 2.08 5.20
CA ILE A 182 -9.00 1.75 6.62
C ILE A 182 -7.56 1.82 7.12
N GLY A 183 -6.59 2.05 6.23
CA GLY A 183 -5.16 2.13 6.55
C GLY A 183 -4.84 3.09 7.72
N PRO A 184 -5.40 4.31 7.76
CA PRO A 184 -5.15 5.23 8.87
C PRO A 184 -5.62 4.70 10.23
N ASP A 185 -6.82 4.10 10.29
CA ASP A 185 -7.39 3.54 11.54
C ASP A 185 -6.57 2.34 12.03
N VAL A 186 -6.14 1.47 11.11
CA VAL A 186 -5.28 0.32 11.39
C VAL A 186 -3.90 0.77 11.87
N ARG A 187 -3.31 1.80 11.24
CA ARG A 187 -2.03 2.39 11.64
C ARG A 187 -2.11 2.99 13.03
N GLU A 188 -3.17 3.75 13.33
CA GLU A 188 -3.39 4.33 14.66
C GLU A 188 -3.49 3.24 15.74
N PHE A 189 -4.27 2.18 15.47
CA PHE A 189 -4.34 1.01 16.33
C PHE A 189 -2.95 0.41 16.57
N CYS A 190 -2.17 0.16 15.53
CA CYS A 190 -0.84 -0.46 15.64
C CYS A 190 0.21 0.43 16.32
N ARG A 191 0.08 1.77 16.22
CA ARG A 191 0.90 2.70 17.01
C ARG A 191 0.57 2.57 18.51
N SER A 192 -0.71 2.42 18.85
CA SER A 192 -1.17 2.27 20.24
C SER A 192 -0.94 0.89 20.86
N ALA A 193 -1.03 -0.19 20.07
CA ALA A 193 -1.08 -1.57 20.56
C ALA A 193 0.25 -2.11 21.11
N GLY A 194 1.38 -1.46 20.84
CA GLY A 194 2.68 -1.87 21.40
C GLY A 194 3.24 -0.92 22.46
N GLY A 195 2.45 0.04 22.95
CA GLY A 195 2.81 0.90 24.08
C GLY A 195 2.77 0.18 25.42
#